data_AF-A0A3N4HXV9-F1
#
_entry.id   AF-A0A3N4HXV9-F1
#
_cell.length_a   1.000
_cell.length_b   1.000
_cell.length_c   1.000
_cell.angle_alpha   90.00
_cell.angle_beta   90.00
_cell.angle_gamma   90.00
#
_symmetry.space_group_name_H-M   'P 1'
#
loop_
_entity.id
_entity.type
_entity.pdbx_description
1 polymer ?
#
loop_
_entity_poly.entity_id
_entity_poly.type
_entity_poly.pdbx_seq_one_letter_code
_entity_poly.pdbx_strand_id
1 'polypeptide(L)'
;MAPSGITKSMSKSHSRAPIAPTGPTADALLAAAQRPPPRPSAEETLTGTNLALLQSGKFSDLTLRCRRSLRTYSPTESATTPSEWEEFKESESNVIELMDEEVDDVHRMLEFCYGRKYWEHPETEPASPSSTPTSTPTSSEGKDGKKTPSDRLYERYRDDERVRSEDEKRNDPVMVNIRMYAMGDKFGIPALKKHALKQIQRFSELTVGKLVSKRTGTGKRVLVEPRVEERAELVIRQWARIVEAATFVWEKTEDEEVLKLLVDPIARVSPWLTEIDKAKFDELLKRLATTVPEFCMRMFEKSCLESQKERTKMLEHFEEERVDWRANLKEIKADRDMWMAEAAEAHELRKSVTTFVDKVSDLLKRPASIKVFRCVYENCSSSKVLLPYVRGDTISFRCQDCGETYDANGEIAGICW
;
A
#
# COMPACT_ATOMS: atom_id res chain seq x y z
N MET A 1 35.52 -11.20 22.57
CA MET A 1 35.74 -10.67 21.20
C MET A 1 36.29 -11.80 20.36
N ALA A 2 35.47 -12.36 19.47
CA ALA A 2 35.83 -13.42 18.53
C ALA A 2 35.38 -12.97 17.13
N PRO A 3 36.17 -13.20 16.06
CA PRO A 3 35.79 -12.75 14.72
C PRO A 3 34.97 -13.82 13.99
N SER A 4 33.78 -13.43 13.56
CA SER A 4 32.90 -14.24 12.72
C SER A 4 33.34 -14.13 11.26
N GLY A 5 33.94 -15.20 10.72
CA GLY A 5 34.29 -15.33 9.31
C GLY A 5 33.06 -15.67 8.46
N ILE A 6 32.74 -14.80 7.50
CA ILE A 6 31.69 -15.03 6.50
C ILE A 6 32.33 -15.73 5.30
N THR A 7 32.02 -17.02 5.11
CA THR A 7 32.39 -17.77 3.89
C THR A 7 31.33 -17.58 2.81
N LYS A 8 31.70 -16.90 1.71
CA LYS A 8 30.90 -16.81 0.47
C LYS A 8 30.87 -18.16 -0.24
N SER A 9 29.70 -18.82 -0.24
CA SER A 9 29.39 -19.96 -1.09
C SER A 9 28.98 -19.47 -2.48
N MET A 10 29.75 -19.84 -3.51
CA MET A 10 29.37 -19.62 -4.92
C MET A 10 28.65 -20.85 -5.46
N SER A 11 27.33 -20.78 -5.56
CA SER A 11 26.51 -21.78 -6.26
C SER A 11 26.54 -21.52 -7.77
N LYS A 12 27.17 -22.44 -8.53
CA LYS A 12 27.10 -22.48 -10.00
C LYS A 12 25.69 -22.88 -10.45
N SER A 13 24.94 -21.93 -11.00
CA SER A 13 23.69 -22.18 -11.71
C SER A 13 23.99 -22.70 -13.12
N HIS A 14 23.61 -23.95 -13.41
CA HIS A 14 23.60 -24.48 -14.77
C HIS A 14 22.42 -23.89 -15.56
N SER A 15 22.72 -22.97 -16.47
CA SER A 15 21.79 -22.44 -17.47
C SER A 15 21.41 -23.54 -18.46
N ARG A 16 20.23 -24.15 -18.27
CA ARG A 16 19.62 -25.08 -19.23
C ARG A 16 18.89 -24.26 -20.29
N ALA A 17 19.22 -24.49 -21.56
CA ALA A 17 18.62 -23.77 -22.69
C ALA A 17 17.08 -23.94 -22.71
N PRO A 18 16.32 -22.88 -23.06
CA PRO A 18 14.87 -22.93 -23.13
C PRO A 18 14.42 -23.85 -24.27
N ILE A 19 13.78 -24.97 -23.92
CA ILE A 19 13.08 -25.83 -24.86
C ILE A 19 11.84 -25.05 -25.31
N ALA A 20 11.75 -24.75 -26.61
CA ALA A 20 10.60 -24.06 -27.20
C ALA A 20 9.31 -24.86 -26.92
N PRO A 21 8.23 -24.23 -26.44
CA PRO A 21 6.97 -24.92 -26.20
C PRO A 21 6.40 -25.38 -27.53
N THR A 22 6.42 -26.68 -27.79
CA THR A 22 5.60 -27.28 -28.86
C THR A 22 4.15 -27.02 -28.52
N GLY A 23 3.45 -26.30 -29.40
CA GLY A 23 2.04 -25.96 -29.22
C GLY A 23 1.17 -27.20 -28.96
N PRO A 24 0.01 -27.03 -28.30
CA PRO A 24 -0.89 -28.15 -28.04
C PRO A 24 -1.24 -28.83 -29.37
N THR A 25 -0.95 -30.12 -29.47
CA THR A 25 -1.29 -30.93 -30.64
C THR A 25 -2.80 -30.89 -30.86
N ALA A 26 -3.26 -30.92 -32.12
CA ALA A 26 -4.68 -30.88 -32.46
C ALA A 26 -5.50 -31.96 -31.72
N ASP A 27 -4.88 -33.10 -31.45
CA ASP A 27 -5.46 -34.20 -30.66
C ASP A 27 -5.69 -33.82 -29.19
N ALA A 28 -4.83 -33.01 -28.59
CA ALA A 28 -5.02 -32.52 -27.22
C ALA A 28 -6.20 -31.54 -27.13
N LEU A 29 -6.42 -30.73 -28.18
CA LEU A 29 -7.58 -29.83 -28.26
C LEU A 29 -8.88 -30.61 -28.49
N LEU A 30 -8.87 -31.64 -29.35
CA LEU A 30 -10.02 -32.52 -29.55
C LEU A 30 -10.35 -33.33 -28.28
N ALA A 31 -9.33 -33.87 -27.60
CA ALA A 31 -9.52 -34.61 -26.35
C ALA A 31 -10.03 -33.71 -25.21
N ALA A 32 -9.63 -32.44 -25.18
CA ALA A 32 -10.16 -31.45 -24.24
C ALA A 32 -11.63 -31.10 -24.54
N ALA A 33 -12.01 -31.02 -25.82
CA ALA A 33 -13.38 -30.75 -26.25
C ALA A 33 -14.36 -31.90 -25.96
N GLN A 34 -13.85 -33.13 -25.83
CA GLN A 34 -14.66 -34.32 -25.50
C GLN A 34 -14.79 -34.59 -24.01
N ARG A 35 -14.21 -33.76 -23.13
CA ARG A 35 -14.42 -33.93 -21.69
C ARG A 35 -15.88 -33.65 -21.36
N PRO A 36 -16.60 -34.57 -20.69
CA PRO A 36 -17.94 -34.29 -20.22
C PRO A 36 -17.91 -33.03 -19.35
N PRO A 37 -18.94 -32.18 -19.41
CA PRO A 37 -18.98 -30.98 -18.59
C PRO A 37 -18.75 -31.36 -17.12
N PRO A 38 -17.97 -30.56 -16.37
CA PRO A 38 -17.72 -30.83 -14.96
C PRO A 38 -19.07 -30.98 -14.25
N ARG A 39 -19.26 -32.11 -13.57
CA ARG A 39 -20.49 -32.32 -12.80
C ARG A 39 -20.55 -31.22 -11.72
N PRO A 40 -21.71 -30.57 -11.52
CA PRO A 40 -21.86 -29.65 -10.41
C PRO A 40 -21.53 -30.37 -9.11
N SER A 41 -20.94 -29.64 -8.17
CA SER A 41 -20.65 -30.20 -6.86
C SER A 41 -21.97 -30.64 -6.17
N ALA A 42 -21.89 -31.63 -5.29
CA ALA A 42 -23.05 -32.08 -4.52
C ALA A 42 -23.66 -30.92 -3.71
N GLU A 43 -22.81 -30.01 -3.22
CA GLU A 43 -23.22 -28.79 -2.50
C GLU A 43 -24.03 -27.84 -3.37
N GLU A 44 -23.61 -27.57 -4.62
CA GLU A 44 -24.35 -26.74 -5.56
C GLU A 44 -25.71 -27.36 -5.91
N THR A 45 -25.76 -28.68 -6.02
CA THR A 45 -26.99 -29.43 -6.30
C THR A 45 -27.98 -29.30 -5.13
N LEU A 46 -27.52 -29.53 -3.89
CA LEU A 46 -28.35 -29.40 -2.68
C LEU A 46 -28.86 -27.96 -2.50
N THR A 47 -27.98 -26.98 -2.69
CA THR A 47 -28.30 -25.55 -2.62
C THR A 47 -29.39 -25.19 -3.64
N GLY A 48 -29.25 -25.67 -4.88
CA GLY A 48 -30.24 -25.46 -5.94
C GLY A 48 -31.59 -26.10 -5.63
N THR A 49 -31.59 -27.34 -5.11
CA THR A 49 -32.82 -28.04 -4.69
C THR A 49 -33.53 -27.31 -3.55
N ASN A 50 -32.78 -26.84 -2.54
CA ASN A 50 -33.34 -26.09 -1.41
C ASN A 50 -33.99 -24.77 -1.86
N LEU A 51 -33.34 -24.03 -2.76
CA LEU A 51 -33.92 -22.81 -3.32
C LEU A 51 -35.17 -23.10 -4.16
N ALA A 52 -35.20 -24.20 -4.92
CA ALA A 52 -36.38 -24.62 -5.65
C ALA A 52 -37.56 -24.97 -4.70
N LEU A 53 -37.28 -25.56 -3.54
CA LEU A 53 -38.29 -25.80 -2.50
C LEU A 53 -38.89 -24.49 -2.00
N LEU A 54 -38.03 -23.53 -1.61
CA LEU A 54 -38.46 -22.19 -1.18
C LEU A 54 -39.34 -21.48 -2.23
N GLN A 55 -38.92 -21.52 -3.50
CA GLN A 55 -39.67 -20.91 -4.61
C GLN A 55 -41.01 -21.61 -4.86
N SER A 56 -41.03 -22.95 -4.74
CA SER A 56 -42.25 -23.73 -4.98
C SER A 56 -43.27 -23.63 -3.83
N GLY A 57 -42.81 -23.29 -2.62
CA GLY A 57 -43.60 -23.34 -1.38
C GLY A 57 -44.02 -24.76 -0.97
N LYS A 58 -43.62 -25.80 -1.71
CA LYS A 58 -43.97 -27.18 -1.38
C LYS A 58 -43.26 -27.60 -0.10
N PHE A 59 -43.98 -28.27 0.79
CA PHE A 59 -43.48 -28.74 2.09
C PHE A 59 -43.00 -27.64 3.05
N SER A 60 -43.43 -26.38 2.87
CA SER A 60 -43.40 -25.41 3.98
C SER A 60 -44.34 -25.89 5.10
N ASP A 61 -44.44 -25.25 6.23
CA ASP A 61 -45.50 -25.50 7.22
C ASP A 61 -45.84 -24.21 7.95
N LEU A 62 -45.16 -23.13 7.56
CA LEU A 62 -45.06 -21.87 8.26
C LEU A 62 -45.31 -20.73 7.28
N THR A 63 -46.19 -19.81 7.68
CA THR A 63 -46.49 -18.59 6.93
C THR A 63 -45.83 -17.39 7.58
N LEU A 64 -45.00 -16.66 6.82
CA LEU A 64 -44.48 -15.37 7.25
C LEU A 64 -45.37 -14.25 6.71
N ARG A 65 -46.02 -13.48 7.59
CA ARG A 65 -46.84 -12.33 7.23
C ARG A 65 -46.03 -11.05 7.44
N CYS A 66 -45.79 -10.31 6.36
CA CYS A 66 -45.13 -9.00 6.41
C CYS A 66 -46.16 -7.87 6.20
N ARG A 67 -45.89 -6.67 6.72
CA ARG A 67 -46.86 -5.56 6.81
C ARG A 67 -47.56 -5.14 5.50
N ARG A 68 -46.92 -5.34 4.33
CA ARG A 68 -47.42 -4.85 3.03
C ARG A 68 -47.79 -5.94 2.02
N SER A 69 -47.59 -7.21 2.33
CA SER A 69 -48.08 -8.30 1.49
C SER A 69 -48.22 -9.61 2.26
N LEU A 70 -49.33 -10.30 1.99
CA LEU A 70 -49.52 -11.69 2.35
C LEU A 70 -48.81 -12.54 1.29
N ARG A 71 -47.54 -12.91 1.53
CA ARG A 71 -46.95 -14.06 0.84
C ARG A 71 -47.05 -15.25 1.78
N THR A 72 -48.11 -16.03 1.59
CA THR A 72 -48.34 -17.26 2.32
C THR A 72 -47.49 -18.36 1.72
N TYR A 73 -46.47 -18.82 2.45
CA TYR A 73 -45.70 -20.02 2.11
C TYR A 73 -46.35 -21.21 2.83
N SER A 74 -47.49 -21.68 2.35
CA SER A 74 -48.24 -22.79 2.98
C SER A 74 -48.21 -24.02 2.09
N PRO A 75 -48.13 -25.21 2.68
CA PRO A 75 -48.75 -26.38 2.15
C PRO A 75 -49.82 -26.90 3.10
N THR A 76 -50.68 -27.66 2.46
CA THR A 76 -51.60 -28.60 3.04
C THR A 76 -50.88 -29.60 3.94
N GLU A 77 -51.18 -29.51 5.24
CA GLU A 77 -51.28 -30.58 6.24
C GLU A 77 -50.24 -31.72 6.19
N SER A 78 -49.22 -31.65 7.04
CA SER A 78 -48.58 -32.86 7.57
C SER A 78 -48.22 -32.68 9.04
N ALA A 79 -48.66 -33.62 9.85
CA ALA A 79 -48.73 -33.55 11.31
C ALA A 79 -47.41 -33.90 12.02
N THR A 80 -47.37 -33.47 13.29
CA THR A 80 -46.42 -33.77 14.39
C THR A 80 -45.08 -33.00 14.40
N THR A 81 -45.11 -31.83 15.06
CA THR A 81 -43.94 -31.12 15.56
C THR A 81 -43.61 -31.52 17.01
N PRO A 82 -42.36 -31.30 17.50
CA PRO A 82 -41.92 -31.68 18.85
C PRO A 82 -42.49 -30.76 19.93
N SER A 83 -42.87 -31.32 21.09
CA SER A 83 -43.57 -30.68 22.22
C SER A 83 -42.79 -29.57 22.96
N GLU A 84 -41.58 -29.21 22.53
CA GLU A 84 -40.76 -28.17 23.17
C GLU A 84 -41.11 -26.74 22.73
N TRP A 85 -41.99 -26.60 21.73
CA TRP A 85 -42.48 -25.31 21.21
C TRP A 85 -43.89 -24.95 21.66
N GLU A 86 -44.53 -25.76 22.52
CA GLU A 86 -45.94 -25.66 22.89
C GLU A 86 -46.33 -24.37 23.65
N GLU A 87 -45.38 -23.53 24.05
CA GLU A 87 -45.68 -22.24 24.71
C GLU A 87 -45.78 -21.04 23.76
N PHE A 88 -45.43 -21.19 22.48
CA PHE A 88 -45.48 -20.09 21.51
C PHE A 88 -46.83 -20.06 20.80
N LYS A 89 -47.56 -18.93 20.87
CA LYS A 89 -48.84 -18.75 20.15
C LYS A 89 -48.69 -18.94 18.64
N GLU A 90 -47.47 -18.74 18.14
CA GLU A 90 -47.09 -18.93 16.76
C GLU A 90 -47.16 -20.40 16.33
N SER A 91 -46.96 -21.38 17.22
CA SER A 91 -46.99 -22.80 16.87
C SER A 91 -48.40 -23.31 16.59
N GLU A 92 -49.44 -22.72 17.20
CA GLU A 92 -50.83 -23.07 16.93
C GLU A 92 -51.31 -22.49 15.59
N SER A 93 -50.90 -21.25 15.29
CA SER A 93 -51.36 -20.55 14.09
C SER A 93 -50.55 -20.87 12.84
N ASN A 94 -49.30 -21.33 13.00
CA ASN A 94 -48.31 -21.44 11.93
C ASN A 94 -48.11 -20.13 11.16
N VAL A 95 -48.37 -18.98 11.80
CA VAL A 95 -48.20 -17.65 11.22
C VAL A 95 -47.28 -16.82 12.09
N ILE A 96 -46.16 -16.35 11.53
CA ILE A 96 -45.27 -15.39 12.17
C ILE A 96 -45.49 -14.02 11.54
N GLU A 97 -45.87 -13.03 12.34
CA GLU A 97 -46.08 -11.65 11.88
C GLU A 97 -44.81 -10.81 12.05
N LEU A 98 -44.18 -10.47 10.92
CA LEU A 98 -42.99 -9.64 10.85
C LEU A 98 -43.39 -8.20 10.45
N MET A 99 -43.92 -7.45 11.41
CA MET A 99 -44.55 -6.15 11.15
C MET A 99 -43.56 -5.02 10.80
N ASP A 100 -42.31 -5.15 11.23
CA ASP A 100 -41.28 -4.13 11.04
C ASP A 100 -40.38 -4.40 9.82
N GLU A 101 -40.49 -5.58 9.20
CA GLU A 101 -39.57 -6.02 8.15
C GLU A 101 -40.13 -5.81 6.75
N GLU A 102 -39.23 -5.48 5.82
CA GLU A 102 -39.56 -5.38 4.41
C GLU A 102 -39.63 -6.78 3.76
N VAL A 103 -40.63 -6.98 2.90
CA VAL A 103 -40.90 -8.27 2.24
C VAL A 103 -39.67 -8.77 1.46
N ASP A 104 -39.00 -7.87 0.75
CA ASP A 104 -37.84 -8.21 -0.08
C ASP A 104 -36.62 -8.61 0.78
N ASP A 105 -36.49 -8.01 1.95
CA ASP A 105 -35.41 -8.33 2.88
C ASP A 105 -35.66 -9.69 3.54
N VAL A 106 -36.88 -9.97 4.00
CA VAL A 106 -37.27 -11.29 4.51
C VAL A 106 -37.04 -12.36 3.44
N HIS A 107 -37.39 -12.08 2.18
CA HIS A 107 -37.12 -12.99 1.06
C HIS A 107 -35.63 -13.31 0.92
N ARG A 108 -34.75 -12.29 0.96
CA ARG A 108 -33.30 -12.47 0.89
C ARG A 108 -32.74 -13.25 2.09
N MET A 109 -33.28 -13.05 3.28
CA MET A 109 -32.90 -13.87 4.44
C MET A 109 -33.30 -15.34 4.24
N LEU A 110 -34.49 -15.61 3.71
CA LEU A 110 -34.90 -16.98 3.39
C LEU A 110 -34.03 -17.60 2.30
N GLU A 111 -33.71 -16.85 1.24
CA GLU A 111 -32.74 -17.28 0.23
C GLU A 111 -31.40 -17.65 0.86
N PHE A 112 -30.92 -16.88 1.84
CA PHE A 112 -29.71 -17.21 2.56
C PHE A 112 -29.86 -18.47 3.42
N CYS A 113 -30.97 -18.66 4.11
CA CYS A 113 -31.21 -19.84 4.95
C CYS A 113 -31.22 -21.13 4.11
N TYR A 114 -31.86 -21.11 2.94
CA TYR A 114 -31.94 -22.27 2.04
C TYR A 114 -30.70 -22.43 1.16
N GLY A 115 -30.13 -21.32 0.70
CA GLY A 115 -29.10 -21.27 -0.35
C GLY A 115 -27.69 -20.86 0.12
N ARG A 116 -27.52 -20.46 1.39
CA ARG A 116 -26.27 -19.91 1.98
C ARG A 116 -25.72 -18.65 1.28
N LYS A 117 -26.52 -18.05 0.41
CA LYS A 117 -26.24 -16.81 -0.34
C LYS A 117 -27.56 -16.10 -0.62
N TYR A 118 -27.54 -14.79 -0.67
CA TYR A 118 -28.67 -13.98 -1.11
C TYR A 118 -28.24 -13.04 -2.23
N TRP A 119 -29.19 -12.60 -3.05
CA TRP A 119 -28.92 -11.65 -4.12
C TRP A 119 -29.17 -10.22 -3.64
N GLU A 120 -28.12 -9.41 -3.64
CA GLU A 120 -28.12 -8.02 -3.15
C GLU A 120 -28.53 -6.98 -4.21
N HIS A 121 -28.77 -7.42 -5.46
CA HIS A 121 -29.13 -6.54 -6.58
C HIS A 121 -30.59 -6.76 -7.00
N PRO A 122 -31.24 -5.79 -7.66
CA PRO A 122 -32.52 -6.04 -8.30
C PRO A 122 -32.36 -7.09 -9.43
N GLU A 123 -33.30 -8.04 -9.55
CA GLU A 123 -33.30 -9.08 -10.59
C GLU A 123 -33.38 -8.51 -12.02
N THR A 124 -33.82 -7.26 -12.14
CA THR A 124 -34.09 -6.57 -13.40
C THR A 124 -32.87 -6.05 -14.14
N GLU A 125 -31.63 -6.21 -13.65
CA GLU A 125 -30.47 -5.98 -14.53
C GLU A 125 -30.36 -7.16 -15.50
N PRO A 126 -30.74 -7.00 -16.80
CA PRO A 126 -30.58 -8.07 -17.77
C PRO A 126 -29.11 -8.44 -17.76
N ALA A 127 -28.82 -9.72 -17.48
CA ALA A 127 -27.49 -10.27 -17.69
C ALA A 127 -27.08 -9.85 -19.10
N SER A 128 -26.15 -8.91 -19.20
CA SER A 128 -25.80 -8.25 -20.45
C SER A 128 -25.67 -9.35 -21.52
N PRO A 129 -26.42 -9.33 -22.63
CA PRO A 129 -26.58 -10.48 -23.53
C PRO A 129 -25.27 -10.94 -24.20
N SER A 130 -24.17 -10.23 -23.97
CA SER A 130 -22.81 -10.59 -24.36
C SER A 130 -22.11 -11.55 -23.39
N SER A 131 -22.61 -11.78 -22.18
CA SER A 131 -22.08 -12.82 -21.30
C SER A 131 -22.89 -14.10 -21.48
N THR A 132 -22.58 -14.86 -22.52
CA THR A 132 -22.99 -16.26 -22.61
C THR A 132 -22.64 -16.94 -21.28
N PRO A 133 -23.58 -17.63 -20.62
CA PRO A 133 -23.36 -18.34 -19.36
C PRO A 133 -22.55 -19.61 -19.61
N THR A 134 -21.35 -19.47 -20.18
CA THR A 134 -20.33 -20.52 -20.20
C THR A 134 -19.55 -20.42 -18.91
N SER A 135 -20.23 -20.65 -17.79
CA SER A 135 -19.63 -20.84 -16.47
C SER A 135 -19.06 -22.24 -16.39
N THR A 136 -18.02 -22.52 -17.17
CA THR A 136 -17.13 -23.66 -16.91
C THR A 136 -16.03 -23.14 -15.97
N PRO A 137 -15.89 -23.67 -14.75
CA PRO A 137 -14.81 -23.32 -13.84
C PRO A 137 -13.51 -23.96 -14.34
N THR A 138 -12.93 -23.40 -15.41
CA THR A 138 -11.64 -23.86 -15.92
C THR A 138 -10.55 -23.29 -15.01
N SER A 139 -10.00 -24.16 -14.17
CA SER A 139 -8.99 -23.91 -13.14
C SER A 139 -7.59 -23.55 -13.68
N SER A 140 -7.47 -22.91 -14.84
CA SER A 140 -6.17 -22.56 -15.43
C SER A 140 -5.79 -21.10 -15.15
N GLU A 141 -5.12 -20.89 -14.02
CA GLU A 141 -4.04 -19.94 -13.66
C GLU A 141 -3.91 -18.52 -14.28
N GLY A 142 -4.87 -18.03 -15.05
CA GLY A 142 -4.99 -16.62 -15.40
C GLY A 142 -5.88 -15.91 -14.38
N LYS A 143 -5.32 -15.47 -13.24
CA LYS A 143 -5.98 -14.63 -12.21
C LYS A 143 -6.34 -13.22 -12.74
N ASP A 144 -6.99 -13.13 -13.89
CA ASP A 144 -7.68 -11.91 -14.29
C ASP A 144 -8.96 -11.83 -13.46
N GLY A 145 -8.85 -11.15 -12.31
CA GLY A 145 -9.90 -11.00 -11.31
C GLY A 145 -11.23 -10.63 -11.94
N LYS A 146 -12.08 -11.64 -12.15
CA LYS A 146 -13.40 -11.48 -12.72
C LYS A 146 -14.24 -10.69 -11.72
N LYS A 147 -14.37 -9.39 -11.99
CA LYS A 147 -15.23 -8.47 -11.21
C LYS A 147 -16.60 -9.12 -11.06
N THR A 148 -17.09 -9.25 -9.82
CA THR A 148 -18.45 -9.74 -9.61
C THR A 148 -19.46 -8.71 -10.09
N PRO A 149 -20.73 -9.10 -10.30
CA PRO A 149 -21.79 -8.15 -10.63
C PRO A 149 -21.85 -6.97 -9.64
N SER A 150 -21.66 -7.24 -8.35
CA SER A 150 -21.56 -6.23 -7.30
C SER A 150 -20.44 -5.22 -7.53
N ASP A 151 -19.23 -5.70 -7.86
CA ASP A 151 -18.10 -4.82 -8.12
C ASP A 151 -18.41 -3.84 -9.26
N ARG A 152 -19.13 -4.30 -10.30
CA ARG A 152 -19.52 -3.46 -11.43
C ARG A 152 -20.57 -2.43 -11.04
N LEU A 153 -21.46 -2.76 -10.12
CA LEU A 153 -22.49 -1.82 -9.62
C LEU A 153 -21.89 -0.77 -8.69
N TYR A 154 -20.95 -1.16 -7.83
CA TYR A 154 -20.20 -0.21 -7.02
C TYR A 154 -19.41 0.76 -7.90
N GLU A 155 -18.71 0.27 -8.93
CA GLU A 155 -17.93 1.11 -9.85
C GLU A 155 -18.79 2.04 -10.73
N ARG A 156 -19.99 1.58 -11.14
CA ARG A 156 -20.94 2.35 -11.96
C ARG A 156 -21.66 3.44 -11.18
N TYR A 157 -21.75 3.32 -9.86
CA TYR A 157 -22.41 4.32 -9.04
C TYR A 157 -21.77 5.71 -9.18
N ARG A 158 -22.63 6.72 -9.21
CA ARG A 158 -22.29 8.13 -9.24
C ARG A 158 -23.18 8.82 -8.22
N ASP A 159 -22.55 9.53 -7.29
CA ASP A 159 -23.24 10.44 -6.38
C ASP A 159 -23.63 11.68 -7.20
N ASP A 160 -24.84 11.64 -7.75
CA ASP A 160 -25.48 12.83 -8.29
C ASP A 160 -25.87 13.70 -7.09
N GLU A 161 -25.65 15.01 -7.10
CA GLU A 161 -25.99 15.93 -6.00
C GLU A 161 -27.49 15.91 -5.57
N ARG A 162 -28.32 15.14 -6.26
CA ARG A 162 -29.74 14.92 -5.94
C ARG A 162 -29.90 13.99 -4.74
N VAL A 163 -30.92 14.27 -3.93
CA VAL A 163 -31.36 13.36 -2.87
C VAL A 163 -31.84 12.07 -3.53
N ARG A 164 -31.27 10.94 -3.10
CA ARG A 164 -31.67 9.61 -3.59
C ARG A 164 -33.11 9.30 -3.22
N SER A 165 -33.83 8.68 -4.13
CA SER A 165 -35.18 8.20 -3.83
C SER A 165 -35.15 7.01 -2.87
N GLU A 166 -36.23 6.80 -2.11
CA GLU A 166 -36.33 5.66 -1.20
C GLU A 166 -36.24 4.31 -1.94
N ASP A 167 -36.73 4.23 -3.18
CA ASP A 167 -36.59 3.03 -4.01
C ASP A 167 -35.14 2.80 -4.46
N GLU A 168 -34.39 3.86 -4.78
CA GLU A 168 -32.96 3.79 -5.09
C GLU A 168 -32.15 3.33 -3.87
N LYS A 169 -32.50 3.80 -2.66
CA LYS A 169 -31.87 3.36 -1.41
C LYS A 169 -32.23 1.92 -1.08
N ARG A 170 -33.50 1.53 -1.24
CA ARG A 170 -33.99 0.17 -0.99
C ARG A 170 -33.24 -0.86 -1.83
N ASN A 171 -33.02 -0.55 -3.11
CA ASN A 171 -32.35 -1.44 -4.06
C ASN A 171 -30.82 -1.28 -4.09
N ASP A 172 -30.25 -0.43 -3.23
CA ASP A 172 -28.81 -0.25 -3.17
C ASP A 172 -28.12 -1.47 -2.57
N PRO A 173 -27.09 -2.05 -3.22
CA PRO A 173 -26.49 -3.28 -2.73
C PRO A 173 -25.78 -3.12 -1.37
N VAL A 174 -25.25 -1.94 -1.06
CA VAL A 174 -24.66 -1.68 0.27
C VAL A 174 -25.76 -1.60 1.30
N MET A 175 -26.85 -0.88 1.02
CA MET A 175 -27.98 -0.81 1.93
C MET A 175 -28.63 -2.19 2.16
N VAL A 176 -28.79 -3.00 1.11
CA VAL A 176 -29.29 -4.38 1.23
C VAL A 176 -28.39 -5.20 2.17
N ASN A 177 -27.07 -5.14 1.98
CA ASN A 177 -26.13 -5.86 2.85
C ASN A 177 -26.21 -5.39 4.30
N ILE A 178 -26.38 -4.09 4.53
CA ILE A 178 -26.53 -3.52 5.87
C ILE A 178 -27.84 -3.96 6.53
N ARG A 179 -28.95 -3.99 5.78
CA ARG A 179 -30.23 -4.51 6.29
C ARG A 179 -30.16 -6.00 6.59
N MET A 180 -29.52 -6.79 5.73
CA MET A 180 -29.27 -8.21 5.98
C MET A 180 -28.40 -8.45 7.21
N TYR A 181 -27.40 -7.60 7.43
CA TYR A 181 -26.61 -7.63 8.65
C TYR A 181 -27.47 -7.38 9.89
N ALA A 182 -28.27 -6.31 9.88
CA ALA A 182 -29.16 -5.97 10.98
C ALA A 182 -30.22 -7.06 11.25
N MET A 183 -30.78 -7.68 10.21
CA MET A 183 -31.69 -8.81 10.38
C MET A 183 -30.98 -10.06 10.93
N GLY A 184 -29.75 -10.34 10.47
CA GLY A 184 -28.94 -11.43 11.01
C GLY A 184 -28.65 -11.25 12.50
N ASP A 185 -28.51 -10.01 12.95
CA ASP A 185 -28.36 -9.66 14.37
C ASP A 185 -29.70 -9.81 15.11
N LYS A 186 -30.78 -9.18 14.61
CA LYS A 186 -32.13 -9.18 15.22
C LYS A 186 -32.70 -10.59 15.41
N PHE A 187 -32.55 -11.47 14.42
CA PHE A 187 -33.09 -12.83 14.46
C PHE A 187 -32.09 -13.88 14.95
N GLY A 188 -30.87 -13.47 15.36
CA GLY A 188 -29.87 -14.40 15.86
C GLY A 188 -29.42 -15.42 14.81
N ILE A 189 -29.10 -14.96 13.59
CA ILE A 189 -28.57 -15.76 12.47
C ILE A 189 -27.10 -15.38 12.21
N PRO A 190 -26.11 -15.90 12.98
CA PRO A 190 -24.71 -15.48 12.89
C PRO A 190 -24.10 -15.67 11.50
N ALA A 191 -24.52 -16.73 10.78
CA ALA A 191 -24.03 -16.99 9.43
C ALA A 191 -24.44 -15.89 8.44
N LEU A 192 -25.65 -15.33 8.57
CA LEU A 192 -26.15 -14.24 7.75
C LEU A 192 -25.39 -12.95 8.09
N LYS A 193 -25.26 -12.63 9.39
CA LYS A 193 -24.48 -11.49 9.89
C LYS A 193 -23.05 -11.52 9.33
N LYS A 194 -22.37 -12.67 9.42
CA LYS A 194 -21.01 -12.88 8.89
C LYS A 194 -20.94 -12.75 7.35
N HIS A 195 -21.94 -13.26 6.63
CA HIS A 195 -21.99 -13.14 5.18
C HIS A 195 -22.15 -11.68 4.74
N ALA A 196 -23.12 -10.98 5.31
CA ALA A 196 -23.36 -9.57 5.05
C ALA A 196 -22.13 -8.70 5.39
N LEU A 197 -21.50 -8.96 6.53
CA LEU A 197 -20.25 -8.30 6.93
C LEU A 197 -19.16 -8.47 5.88
N LYS A 198 -18.99 -9.68 5.33
CA LYS A 198 -18.01 -9.94 4.28
C LYS A 198 -18.29 -9.13 3.01
N GLN A 199 -19.55 -8.93 2.64
CA GLN A 199 -19.90 -8.09 1.48
C GLN A 199 -19.66 -6.61 1.76
N ILE A 200 -19.93 -6.13 2.98
CA ILE A 200 -19.64 -4.75 3.40
C ILE A 200 -18.13 -4.50 3.43
N GLN A 201 -17.34 -5.42 3.98
CA GLN A 201 -15.88 -5.38 3.96
C GLN A 201 -15.37 -5.29 2.52
N ARG A 202 -15.89 -6.13 1.63
CA ARG A 202 -15.56 -6.07 0.21
C ARG A 202 -15.89 -4.70 -0.40
N PHE A 203 -17.07 -4.14 -0.13
CA PHE A 203 -17.40 -2.79 -0.59
C PHE A 203 -16.40 -1.73 -0.08
N SER A 204 -16.04 -1.79 1.20
CA SER A 204 -15.05 -0.90 1.82
C SER A 204 -13.67 -1.03 1.16
N GLU A 205 -13.21 -2.26 0.91
CA GLU A 205 -11.97 -2.54 0.17
C GLU A 205 -12.00 -2.01 -1.26
N LEU A 206 -13.13 -2.08 -1.96
CA LEU A 206 -13.25 -1.56 -3.32
C LEU A 206 -13.26 -0.03 -3.35
N THR A 207 -13.74 0.60 -2.28
CA THR A 207 -13.87 2.06 -2.17
C THR A 207 -12.57 2.72 -1.70
N VAL A 208 -11.83 2.08 -0.78
CA VAL A 208 -10.59 2.62 -0.21
C VAL A 208 -9.33 1.92 -0.70
N GLY A 209 -9.42 0.61 -0.91
CA GLY A 209 -8.30 -0.32 -0.87
C GLY A 209 -7.95 -1.00 -2.19
N LYS A 210 -8.55 -0.61 -3.32
CA LYS A 210 -8.11 -1.15 -4.61
C LYS A 210 -6.69 -0.65 -4.90
N LEU A 211 -5.70 -1.45 -4.50
CA LEU A 211 -4.39 -1.48 -5.13
C LEU A 211 -4.65 -1.51 -6.65
N VAL A 212 -4.35 -0.40 -7.31
CA VAL A 212 -4.57 -0.28 -8.73
C VAL A 212 -3.53 -1.18 -9.36
N SER A 213 -3.98 -2.24 -10.03
CA SER A 213 -3.11 -3.08 -10.84
C SER A 213 -2.62 -2.25 -12.03
N LYS A 214 -1.49 -1.57 -11.89
CA LYS A 214 -0.83 -0.88 -12.99
C LYS A 214 0.00 -1.90 -13.77
N ARG A 215 -0.21 -1.95 -15.08
CA ARG A 215 0.63 -2.75 -15.97
C ARG A 215 1.92 -1.97 -16.16
N THR A 216 3.03 -2.49 -15.67
CA THR A 216 4.35 -1.89 -15.91
C THR A 216 4.70 -2.01 -17.39
N GLY A 217 5.66 -1.21 -17.87
CA GLY A 217 6.16 -1.32 -19.26
C GLY A 217 6.70 -2.71 -19.63
N THR A 218 6.99 -3.56 -18.63
CA THR A 218 7.40 -4.97 -18.80
C THR A 218 6.22 -5.94 -18.97
N GLY A 219 4.97 -5.45 -18.95
CA GLY A 219 3.77 -6.28 -18.97
C GLY A 219 3.40 -6.89 -17.61
N LYS A 220 4.28 -6.83 -16.59
CA LYS A 220 4.01 -7.29 -15.23
C LYS A 220 3.03 -6.35 -14.52
N ARG A 221 1.98 -6.90 -13.91
CA ARG A 221 1.04 -6.16 -13.06
C ARG A 221 1.68 -5.93 -11.70
N VAL A 222 1.80 -4.67 -11.29
CA VAL A 222 2.18 -4.29 -9.94
C VAL A 222 0.95 -3.68 -9.28
N LEU A 223 0.65 -4.16 -8.09
CA LEU A 223 -0.35 -3.57 -7.21
C LEU A 223 0.26 -2.30 -6.64
N VAL A 224 -0.19 -1.14 -7.13
CA VAL A 224 0.27 0.16 -6.66
C VAL A 224 -0.84 0.76 -5.80
N GLU A 225 -0.45 1.22 -4.62
CA GLU A 225 -1.36 1.98 -3.78
C GLU A 225 -1.85 3.23 -4.53
N PRO A 226 -3.19 3.43 -4.65
CA PRO A 226 -3.72 4.63 -5.29
C PRO A 226 -3.23 5.86 -4.54
N ARG A 227 -2.95 6.92 -5.30
CA ARG A 227 -2.58 8.21 -4.71
C ARG A 227 -3.70 8.70 -3.80
N VAL A 228 -3.37 9.56 -2.85
CA VAL A 228 -4.35 10.04 -1.87
C VAL A 228 -5.51 10.76 -2.56
N GLU A 229 -5.25 11.49 -3.63
CA GLU A 229 -6.26 12.19 -4.44
C GLU A 229 -7.20 11.20 -5.13
N GLU A 230 -6.67 10.11 -5.69
CA GLU A 230 -7.46 9.05 -6.32
C GLU A 230 -8.38 8.36 -5.29
N ARG A 231 -7.88 8.12 -4.07
CA ARG A 231 -8.68 7.56 -2.97
C ARG A 231 -9.77 8.52 -2.53
N ALA A 232 -9.43 9.79 -2.36
CA ALA A 232 -10.38 10.83 -1.98
C ALA A 232 -11.52 10.90 -3.01
N GLU A 233 -11.21 10.89 -4.31
CA GLU A 233 -12.22 10.90 -5.36
C GLU A 233 -13.12 9.66 -5.33
N LEU A 234 -12.56 8.47 -5.07
CA LEU A 234 -13.35 7.23 -4.94
C LEU A 234 -14.31 7.29 -3.75
N VAL A 235 -13.84 7.77 -2.60
CA VAL A 235 -14.67 7.93 -1.39
C VAL A 235 -15.76 8.96 -1.61
N ILE A 236 -15.44 10.12 -2.21
CA ILE A 236 -16.42 11.15 -2.58
C ILE A 236 -17.53 10.55 -3.46
N ARG A 237 -17.17 9.77 -4.49
CA ARG A 237 -18.15 9.16 -5.41
C ARG A 237 -19.11 8.18 -4.75
N GLN A 238 -18.75 7.63 -3.59
CA GLN A 238 -19.58 6.68 -2.83
C GLN A 238 -20.15 7.30 -1.55
N TRP A 239 -19.96 8.60 -1.35
CA TRP A 239 -20.14 9.25 -0.07
C TRP A 239 -21.57 9.13 0.46
N ALA A 240 -22.58 9.52 -0.34
CA ALA A 240 -23.99 9.42 0.06
C ALA A 240 -24.31 8.02 0.59
N ARG A 241 -23.92 7.00 -0.16
CA ARG A 241 -24.15 5.58 0.16
C ARG A 241 -23.47 5.17 1.46
N ILE A 242 -22.24 5.62 1.72
CA ILE A 242 -21.53 5.32 2.96
C ILE A 242 -22.22 5.97 4.16
N VAL A 243 -22.60 7.24 4.06
CA VAL A 243 -23.26 7.98 5.14
C VAL A 243 -24.65 7.42 5.42
N GLU A 244 -25.44 7.11 4.40
CA GLU A 244 -26.75 6.45 4.54
C GLU A 244 -26.62 5.09 5.23
N ALA A 245 -25.66 4.27 4.79
CA ALA A 245 -25.38 2.97 5.38
C ALA A 245 -24.95 3.10 6.85
N ALA A 246 -24.05 4.04 7.16
CA ALA A 246 -23.53 4.24 8.50
C ALA A 246 -24.62 4.77 9.45
N THR A 247 -25.48 5.67 8.97
CA THR A 247 -26.63 6.18 9.72
C THR A 247 -27.62 5.06 10.04
N PHE A 248 -27.91 4.19 9.06
CA PHE A 248 -28.79 3.05 9.29
C PHE A 248 -28.20 2.06 10.31
N VAL A 249 -26.90 1.75 10.20
CA VAL A 249 -26.21 0.89 11.19
C VAL A 249 -26.33 1.50 12.58
N TRP A 250 -26.06 2.79 12.72
CA TRP A 250 -26.16 3.51 13.98
C TRP A 250 -27.55 3.42 14.62
N GLU A 251 -28.61 3.49 13.82
CA GLU A 251 -29.99 3.42 14.31
C GLU A 251 -30.45 2.00 14.65
N LYS A 252 -29.88 0.96 14.02
CA LYS A 252 -30.40 -0.41 14.07
C LYS A 252 -29.53 -1.40 14.81
N THR A 253 -28.25 -1.10 15.01
CA THR A 253 -27.31 -2.01 15.65
C THR A 253 -26.28 -1.23 16.46
N GLU A 254 -25.82 -1.82 17.56
CA GLU A 254 -24.77 -1.28 18.41
C GLU A 254 -23.37 -1.75 17.98
N ASP A 255 -23.27 -2.51 16.87
CA ASP A 255 -22.02 -3.12 16.42
C ASP A 255 -21.07 -2.09 15.80
N GLU A 256 -20.08 -1.68 16.61
CA GLU A 256 -19.07 -0.71 16.18
C GLU A 256 -18.17 -1.20 15.04
N GLU A 257 -18.04 -2.51 14.83
CA GLU A 257 -17.14 -3.04 13.79
C GLU A 257 -17.66 -2.68 12.40
N VAL A 258 -18.96 -2.81 12.16
CA VAL A 258 -19.58 -2.42 10.88
C VAL A 258 -19.48 -0.92 10.68
N LEU A 259 -19.74 -0.15 11.74
CA LEU A 259 -19.64 1.30 11.68
C LEU A 259 -18.22 1.72 11.30
N LYS A 260 -17.19 1.13 11.92
CA LYS A 260 -15.77 1.39 11.58
C LYS A 260 -15.48 1.08 10.10
N LEU A 261 -16.00 -0.02 9.55
CA LEU A 261 -15.78 -0.37 8.13
C LEU A 261 -16.33 0.66 7.14
N LEU A 262 -17.39 1.39 7.52
CA LEU A 262 -18.01 2.44 6.72
C LEU A 262 -17.36 3.81 6.96
N VAL A 263 -17.07 4.13 8.22
CA VAL A 263 -16.57 5.44 8.67
C VAL A 263 -15.08 5.64 8.44
N ASP A 264 -14.25 4.63 8.69
CA ASP A 264 -12.79 4.71 8.52
C ASP A 264 -12.36 5.15 7.10
N PRO A 265 -12.98 4.65 6.00
CA PRO A 265 -12.77 5.17 4.65
C PRO A 265 -12.79 6.69 4.54
N ILE A 266 -13.82 7.29 5.12
CA ILE A 266 -14.06 8.73 5.11
C ILE A 266 -13.04 9.44 5.99
N ALA A 267 -12.85 8.95 7.22
CA ALA A 267 -11.96 9.55 8.19
C ALA A 267 -10.51 9.63 7.68
N ARG A 268 -10.05 8.61 6.94
CA ARG A 268 -8.71 8.56 6.35
C ARG A 268 -8.49 9.59 5.24
N VAL A 269 -9.50 9.90 4.44
CA VAL A 269 -9.38 10.88 3.34
C VAL A 269 -9.72 12.30 3.77
N SER A 270 -10.46 12.47 4.88
CA SER A 270 -10.93 13.76 5.39
C SER A 270 -9.82 14.81 5.56
N PRO A 271 -8.62 14.52 6.09
CA PRO A 271 -7.56 15.53 6.24
C PRO A 271 -7.05 16.08 4.90
N TRP A 272 -7.15 15.29 3.84
CA TRP A 272 -6.66 15.63 2.52
C TRP A 272 -7.73 16.34 1.69
N LEU A 273 -9.01 16.06 1.95
CA LEU A 273 -10.12 16.72 1.28
C LEU A 273 -10.12 18.24 1.51
N THR A 274 -9.73 18.71 2.69
CA THR A 274 -9.60 20.14 2.99
C THR A 274 -8.56 20.84 2.11
N GLU A 275 -7.55 20.11 1.65
CA GLU A 275 -6.45 20.64 0.82
C GLU A 275 -6.77 20.52 -0.67
N ILE A 276 -7.39 19.42 -1.10
CA ILE A 276 -7.63 19.11 -2.51
C ILE A 276 -8.87 19.85 -3.05
N ASP A 277 -9.98 19.80 -2.32
CA ASP A 277 -11.28 20.28 -2.80
C ASP A 277 -12.15 20.73 -1.63
N LYS A 278 -11.90 21.96 -1.18
CA LYS A 278 -12.62 22.56 -0.05
C LYS A 278 -14.14 22.56 -0.25
N ALA A 279 -14.62 22.74 -1.49
CA ALA A 279 -16.05 22.76 -1.77
C ALA A 279 -16.72 21.40 -1.46
N LYS A 280 -16.07 20.30 -1.85
CA LYS A 280 -16.56 18.95 -1.50
C LYS A 280 -16.45 18.64 -0.02
N PHE A 281 -15.41 19.16 0.65
CA PHE A 281 -15.31 19.04 2.10
C PHE A 281 -16.45 19.78 2.81
N ASP A 282 -16.77 21.00 2.39
CA ASP A 282 -17.90 21.78 2.92
C ASP A 282 -19.24 21.10 2.62
N GLU A 283 -19.40 20.49 1.44
CA GLU A 283 -20.57 19.65 1.11
C GLU A 283 -20.69 18.46 2.07
N LEU A 284 -19.58 17.78 2.34
CA LEU A 284 -19.51 16.71 3.34
C LEU A 284 -20.01 17.20 4.70
N LEU A 285 -19.48 18.33 5.19
CA LEU A 285 -19.89 18.89 6.47
C LEU A 285 -21.38 19.24 6.48
N LYS A 286 -21.91 19.77 5.38
CA LYS A 286 -23.34 20.07 5.22
C LYS A 286 -24.20 18.80 5.30
N ARG A 287 -23.81 17.73 4.61
CA ARG A 287 -24.52 16.43 4.64
C ARG A 287 -24.47 15.80 6.03
N LEU A 288 -23.30 15.82 6.68
CA LEU A 288 -23.17 15.37 8.07
C LEU A 288 -24.08 16.21 8.97
N ALA A 289 -24.07 17.55 8.86
CA ALA A 289 -24.91 18.41 9.69
C ALA A 289 -26.42 18.13 9.56
N THR A 290 -26.88 17.58 8.44
CA THR A 290 -28.28 17.14 8.25
C THR A 290 -28.57 15.74 8.80
N THR A 291 -27.53 14.99 9.18
CA THR A 291 -27.60 13.63 9.73
C THR A 291 -27.70 13.67 11.26
N VAL A 292 -27.90 12.52 11.90
CA VAL A 292 -27.92 12.33 13.35
C VAL A 292 -26.67 12.97 14.01
N PRO A 293 -26.80 13.98 14.90
CA PRO A 293 -25.68 14.72 15.47
C PRO A 293 -24.61 13.85 16.14
N GLU A 294 -25.03 12.77 16.81
CA GLU A 294 -24.14 11.83 17.47
C GLU A 294 -23.22 11.09 16.49
N PHE A 295 -23.77 10.72 15.32
CA PHE A 295 -22.98 10.14 14.24
C PHE A 295 -21.93 11.13 13.73
N CYS A 296 -22.31 12.39 13.55
CA CYS A 296 -21.39 13.45 13.13
C CYS A 296 -20.23 13.65 14.11
N MET A 297 -20.52 13.64 15.41
CA MET A 297 -19.51 13.77 16.45
C MET A 297 -18.50 12.62 16.40
N ARG A 298 -18.96 11.37 16.22
CA ARG A 298 -18.07 10.21 16.06
C ARG A 298 -17.26 10.27 14.76
N MET A 299 -17.89 10.66 13.65
CA MET A 299 -17.19 10.89 12.39
C MET A 299 -16.07 11.93 12.57
N PHE A 300 -16.37 13.05 13.22
CA PHE A 300 -15.42 14.11 13.50
C PHE A 300 -14.27 13.63 14.38
N GLU A 301 -14.57 12.93 15.48
CA GLU A 301 -13.56 12.34 16.37
C GLU A 301 -12.61 11.41 15.59
N LYS A 302 -13.16 10.52 14.75
CA LYS A 302 -12.37 9.61 13.92
C LYS A 302 -11.50 10.35 12.91
N SER A 303 -12.05 11.35 12.22
CA SER A 303 -11.29 12.20 11.30
C SER A 303 -10.16 12.95 12.01
N CYS A 304 -10.38 13.45 13.23
CA CYS A 304 -9.36 14.09 14.05
C CYS A 304 -8.25 13.11 14.45
N LEU A 305 -8.59 11.88 14.86
CA LEU A 305 -7.62 10.84 15.19
C LEU A 305 -6.78 10.44 13.98
N GLU A 306 -7.39 10.25 12.80
CA GLU A 306 -6.64 9.95 11.57
C GLU A 306 -5.75 11.14 11.15
N SER A 307 -6.24 12.38 11.27
CA SER A 307 -5.41 13.59 11.06
C SER A 307 -4.22 13.65 12.02
N GLN A 308 -4.39 13.26 13.28
CA GLN A 308 -3.31 13.20 14.25
C GLN A 308 -2.29 12.11 13.92
N LYS A 309 -2.74 10.91 13.51
CA LYS A 309 -1.86 9.84 13.05
C LYS A 309 -1.04 10.28 11.85
N GLU A 310 -1.66 10.94 10.88
CA GLU A 310 -0.95 11.38 9.68
C GLU A 310 0.06 12.48 9.97
N ARG A 311 -0.28 13.45 10.84
CA ARG A 311 0.69 14.42 11.35
C ARG A 311 1.85 13.76 12.09
N THR A 312 1.60 12.70 12.84
CA THR A 312 2.65 11.96 13.55
C THR A 312 3.60 11.29 12.57
N LYS A 313 3.09 10.61 11.53
CA LYS A 313 3.92 10.03 10.47
C LYS A 313 4.73 11.08 9.71
N MET A 314 4.13 12.23 9.41
CA MET A 314 4.86 13.34 8.78
C MET A 314 6.00 13.82 9.67
N LEU A 315 5.76 13.99 10.96
CA LEU A 315 6.80 14.39 11.92
C LEU A 315 7.92 13.34 12.01
N GLU A 316 7.58 12.05 12.10
CA GLU A 316 8.55 10.95 12.09
C GLU A 316 9.41 10.99 10.82
N HIS A 317 8.79 11.16 9.65
CA HIS A 317 9.51 11.29 8.39
C HIS A 317 10.43 12.52 8.35
N PHE A 318 9.97 13.68 8.82
CA PHE A 318 10.81 14.87 8.94
C PHE A 318 11.99 14.66 9.92
N GLU A 319 11.80 13.87 10.97
CA GLU A 319 12.88 13.54 11.89
C GLU A 319 13.93 12.64 11.25
N GLU A 320 13.52 11.65 10.46
CA GLU A 320 14.40 10.81 9.65
C GLU A 320 15.20 11.67 8.65
N GLU A 321 14.53 12.52 7.86
CA GLU A 321 15.19 13.43 6.91
C GLU A 321 16.16 14.40 7.62
N ARG A 322 15.80 14.88 8.81
CA ARG A 322 16.66 15.75 9.62
C ARG A 322 17.91 15.01 10.12
N VAL A 323 17.80 13.73 10.46
CA VAL A 323 18.94 12.90 10.85
C VAL A 323 19.88 12.70 9.66
N ASP A 324 19.33 12.36 8.50
CA ASP A 324 20.11 12.19 7.25
C ASP A 324 20.79 13.48 6.83
N TRP A 325 20.07 14.61 6.88
CA TRP A 325 20.64 15.93 6.59
C TRP A 325 21.78 16.30 7.55
N ARG A 326 21.66 15.98 8.85
CA ARG A 326 22.73 16.20 9.83
C ARG A 326 23.94 15.30 9.56
N ALA A 327 23.74 14.07 9.07
CA ALA A 327 24.82 13.19 8.67
C ALA A 327 25.57 13.76 7.45
N ASN A 328 24.83 14.17 6.41
CA ASN A 328 25.38 14.81 5.21
C ASN A 328 26.15 16.10 5.54
N LEU A 329 25.65 16.92 6.47
CA LEU A 329 26.38 18.11 6.92
C LEU A 329 27.71 17.80 7.61
N LYS A 330 27.78 16.70 8.37
CA LYS A 330 29.05 16.28 9.01
C LYS A 330 30.06 15.84 7.96
N GLU A 331 29.62 15.15 6.92
CA GLU A 331 30.46 14.75 5.79
C GLU A 331 30.98 15.97 5.03
N ILE A 332 30.09 16.90 4.65
CA ILE A 332 30.48 18.17 3.99
C ILE A 332 31.48 18.97 4.85
N LYS A 333 31.28 18.99 6.17
CA LYS A 333 32.20 19.67 7.08
C LYS A 333 33.56 18.97 7.13
N ALA A 334 33.58 17.63 7.20
CA ALA A 334 34.81 16.85 7.20
C ALA A 334 35.61 17.06 5.90
N ASP A 335 34.93 17.03 4.75
CA ASP A 335 35.53 17.32 3.46
C ASP A 335 36.11 18.74 3.44
N ARG A 336 35.33 19.75 3.83
CA ARG A 336 35.81 21.13 3.88
C ARG A 336 37.04 21.26 4.78
N ASP A 337 37.03 20.64 5.97
CA ASP A 337 38.14 20.72 6.91
C ASP A 337 39.40 20.01 6.35
N MET A 338 39.23 18.92 5.59
CA MET A 338 40.31 18.26 4.82
C MET A 338 40.89 19.17 3.73
N TRP A 339 40.04 19.77 2.90
CA TRP A 339 40.47 20.72 1.86
C TRP A 339 41.19 21.94 2.43
N MET A 340 40.74 22.45 3.58
CA MET A 340 41.40 23.55 4.28
C MET A 340 42.78 23.14 4.82
N ALA A 341 42.94 21.89 5.28
CA ALA A 341 44.25 21.37 5.70
C ALA A 341 45.21 21.22 4.50
N GLU A 342 44.75 20.67 3.38
CA GLU A 342 45.54 20.58 2.14
C GLU A 342 45.94 21.97 1.61
N ALA A 343 45.03 22.95 1.66
CA ALA A 343 45.32 24.31 1.26
C ALA A 343 46.37 24.98 2.17
N ALA A 344 46.32 24.70 3.48
CA ALA A 344 47.33 25.19 4.43
C ALA A 344 48.72 24.57 4.16
N GLU A 345 48.78 23.28 3.88
CA GLU A 345 50.03 22.59 3.51
C GLU A 345 50.61 23.15 2.20
N ALA A 346 49.76 23.34 1.18
CA ALA A 346 50.16 23.94 -0.09
C ALA A 346 50.66 25.38 0.09
N HIS A 347 50.06 26.15 1.01
CA HIS A 347 50.50 27.50 1.34
C HIS A 347 51.89 27.51 1.99
N GLU A 348 52.15 26.62 2.95
CA GLU A 348 53.47 26.49 3.58
C GLU A 348 54.54 26.02 2.59
N LEU A 349 54.20 25.11 1.67
CA LEU A 349 55.08 24.72 0.58
C LEU A 349 55.42 25.90 -0.34
N ARG A 350 54.41 26.68 -0.77
CA ARG A 350 54.62 27.88 -1.58
C ARG A 350 55.51 28.89 -0.87
N LYS A 351 55.27 29.15 0.42
CA LYS A 351 56.09 30.06 1.24
C LYS A 351 57.55 29.59 1.31
N SER A 352 57.77 28.29 1.48
CA SER A 352 59.10 27.68 1.48
C SER A 352 59.81 27.83 0.13
N VAL A 353 59.09 27.57 -0.98
CA VAL A 353 59.62 27.73 -2.34
C VAL A 353 59.96 29.20 -2.62
N THR A 354 59.07 30.15 -2.29
CA THR A 354 59.32 31.59 -2.45
C THR A 354 60.55 32.01 -1.65
N THR A 355 60.66 31.59 -0.38
CA THR A 355 61.83 31.88 0.46
C THR A 355 63.13 31.32 -0.12
N PHE A 356 63.09 30.11 -0.68
CA PHE A 356 64.23 29.50 -1.36
C PHE A 356 64.62 30.30 -2.62
N VAL A 357 63.65 30.64 -3.46
CA VAL A 357 63.87 31.43 -4.68
C VAL A 357 64.45 32.80 -4.35
N ASP A 358 63.96 33.47 -3.31
CA ASP A 358 64.47 34.76 -2.85
C ASP A 358 65.93 34.65 -2.37
N LYS A 359 66.24 33.63 -1.55
CA LYS A 359 67.63 33.35 -1.12
C LYS A 359 68.57 33.10 -2.32
N VAL A 360 68.13 32.30 -3.29
CA VAL A 360 68.90 32.05 -4.53
C VAL A 360 69.06 33.34 -5.34
N SER A 361 67.99 34.12 -5.49
CA SER A 361 68.02 35.41 -6.20
C SER A 361 69.03 36.37 -5.57
N ASP A 362 69.04 36.47 -4.24
CA ASP A 362 69.94 37.35 -3.50
C ASP A 362 71.40 36.89 -3.58
N LEU A 363 71.66 35.57 -3.58
CA LEU A 363 72.99 35.03 -3.87
C LEU A 363 73.44 35.39 -5.29
N LEU A 364 72.57 35.26 -6.29
CA LEU A 364 72.88 35.59 -7.68
C LEU A 364 73.12 37.09 -7.91
N LYS A 365 72.43 37.98 -7.18
CA LYS A 365 72.67 39.43 -7.22
C LYS A 365 74.04 39.84 -6.66
N ARG A 366 74.74 38.95 -5.94
CA ARG A 366 76.08 39.18 -5.36
C ARG A 366 77.14 38.27 -6.02
N PRO A 367 77.51 38.50 -7.29
CA PRO A 367 78.40 37.61 -8.03
C PRO A 367 79.79 37.46 -7.39
N ALA A 368 80.29 38.46 -6.66
CA ALA A 368 81.57 38.39 -5.96
C ALA A 368 81.58 37.42 -4.75
N SER A 369 80.42 37.09 -4.17
CA SER A 369 80.32 36.09 -3.09
C SER A 369 80.18 34.66 -3.59
N ILE A 370 79.93 34.46 -4.89
CA ILE A 370 79.92 33.13 -5.50
C ILE A 370 81.37 32.75 -5.78
N LYS A 371 82.09 32.32 -4.74
CA LYS A 371 83.35 31.59 -4.95
C LYS A 371 83.00 30.35 -5.77
N VAL A 372 83.80 30.02 -6.79
CA VAL A 372 83.58 28.81 -7.59
C VAL A 372 83.62 27.62 -6.64
N PHE A 373 82.45 27.10 -6.27
CA PHE A 373 82.27 26.00 -5.33
C PHE A 373 82.81 24.72 -5.97
N ARG A 374 84.13 24.52 -5.86
CA ARG A 374 84.82 23.26 -6.15
C ARG A 374 84.94 22.48 -4.86
N CYS A 375 84.93 21.16 -4.96
CA CYS A 375 85.20 20.31 -3.81
C CYS A 375 86.63 20.57 -3.33
N VAL A 376 86.79 20.91 -2.04
CA VAL A 376 88.10 21.18 -1.43
C VAL A 376 88.55 20.00 -0.56
N TYR A 377 87.80 18.91 -0.56
CA TYR A 377 88.16 17.69 0.16
C TYR A 377 89.43 17.10 -0.45
N GLU A 378 90.47 16.91 0.37
CA GLU A 378 91.83 16.59 -0.08
C GLU A 378 91.92 15.36 -0.99
N ASN A 379 90.97 14.43 -0.86
CA ASN A 379 90.91 13.19 -1.65
C ASN A 379 89.89 13.22 -2.80
N CYS A 380 89.27 14.37 -3.10
CA CYS A 380 88.30 14.50 -4.18
C CYS A 380 88.89 15.31 -5.34
N SER A 381 89.20 14.65 -6.46
CA SER A 381 89.73 15.29 -7.67
C SER A 381 88.63 15.89 -8.57
N SER A 382 87.41 16.09 -8.04
CA SER A 382 86.29 16.56 -8.84
C SER A 382 86.47 18.02 -9.25
N SER A 383 86.50 18.27 -10.56
CA SER A 383 86.40 19.63 -11.11
C SER A 383 84.95 20.11 -11.27
N LYS A 384 83.98 19.24 -10.94
CA LYS A 384 82.55 19.54 -11.07
C LYS A 384 82.13 20.50 -9.98
N VAL A 385 81.18 21.37 -10.32
CA VAL A 385 80.58 22.33 -9.40
C VAL A 385 79.78 21.58 -8.34
N LEU A 386 79.90 21.99 -7.07
CA LEU A 386 79.06 21.44 -6.00
C LEU A 386 77.58 21.72 -6.29
N LEU A 387 76.71 20.73 -6.13
CA LEU A 387 75.27 20.91 -6.34
C LEU A 387 74.62 21.47 -5.08
N PRO A 388 73.85 22.58 -5.16
CA PRO A 388 73.07 23.05 -4.04
C PRO A 388 71.98 22.02 -3.68
N TYR A 389 71.77 21.81 -2.39
CA TYR A 389 70.63 21.09 -1.84
C TYR A 389 70.21 21.74 -0.52
N VAL A 390 68.92 21.66 -0.20
CA VAL A 390 68.37 22.31 1.00
C VAL A 390 68.39 21.31 2.15
N ARG A 391 68.96 21.72 3.30
CA ARG A 391 68.95 20.97 4.55
C ARG A 391 68.39 21.86 5.66
N GLY A 392 67.14 21.61 6.07
CA GLY A 392 66.41 22.50 6.96
C GLY A 392 66.26 23.91 6.35
N ASP A 393 66.62 24.94 7.11
CA ASP A 393 66.52 26.35 6.67
C ASP A 393 67.77 26.87 5.94
N THR A 394 68.77 26.02 5.73
CA THR A 394 70.06 26.39 5.13
C THR A 394 70.25 25.75 3.75
N ILE A 395 70.86 26.49 2.83
CA ILE A 395 71.32 25.96 1.54
C ILE A 395 72.71 25.38 1.79
N SER A 396 72.84 24.08 1.58
CA SER A 396 74.11 23.36 1.61
C SER A 396 74.48 22.96 0.18
N PHE A 397 75.71 22.53 -0.04
CA PHE A 397 76.19 22.09 -1.34
C PHE A 397 76.80 20.70 -1.21
N ARG A 398 76.47 19.75 -2.09
CA ARG A 398 77.02 18.39 -2.07
C ARG A 398 77.93 18.16 -3.28
N CYS A 399 79.10 17.57 -3.04
CA CYS A 399 79.95 17.10 -4.12
C CYS A 399 79.37 15.81 -4.72
N GLN A 400 79.21 15.75 -6.04
CA GLN A 400 78.68 14.56 -6.72
C GLN A 400 79.62 13.35 -6.64
N ASP A 401 80.93 13.57 -6.59
CA ASP A 401 81.88 12.47 -6.74
C ASP A 401 82.28 11.88 -5.38
N CYS A 402 82.46 12.70 -4.32
CA CYS A 402 82.80 12.19 -2.97
C CYS A 402 81.65 12.21 -1.96
N GLY A 403 80.51 12.85 -2.28
CA GLY A 403 79.35 12.93 -1.38
C GLY A 403 79.47 13.94 -0.24
N GLU A 404 80.62 14.59 -0.06
CA GLU A 404 80.83 15.59 1.00
C GLU A 404 79.89 16.78 0.87
N THR A 405 79.45 17.28 2.03
CA THR A 405 78.48 18.39 2.10
C THR A 405 79.12 19.62 2.70
N TYR A 406 78.84 20.77 2.11
CA TYR A 406 79.37 22.08 2.46
C TYR A 406 78.22 23.01 2.83
N ASP A 407 78.45 23.95 3.74
CA ASP A 407 77.49 24.99 4.08
C ASP A 407 77.50 26.13 3.05
N ALA A 408 76.69 27.16 3.27
CA ALA A 408 76.61 28.32 2.38
C ALA A 408 77.92 29.13 2.29
N ASN A 409 78.82 28.99 3.26
CA ASN A 409 80.12 29.65 3.30
C ASN A 409 81.21 28.84 2.58
N GLY A 410 80.90 27.61 2.14
CA GLY A 410 81.84 26.69 1.52
C GLY A 410 82.68 25.89 2.54
N GLU A 411 82.26 25.87 3.80
CA GLU A 411 82.88 25.07 4.86
C GLU A 411 82.22 23.68 4.92
N ILE A 412 82.97 22.63 5.24
CA ILE A 412 82.42 21.27 5.33
C ILE A 412 81.37 21.26 6.45
N ALA A 413 80.11 20.99 6.10
CA ALA A 413 78.96 21.02 7.00
C ALA A 413 78.98 19.81 7.94
N GLY A 414 79.79 19.92 8.99
CA GLY A 414 79.81 19.03 10.14
C GLY A 414 80.86 17.91 10.04
N ILE A 415 81.98 18.10 10.73
CA ILE A 415 82.50 17.04 11.61
C ILE A 415 82.00 17.42 13.01
N CYS A 416 80.78 17.01 13.37
CA CYS A 416 80.39 17.02 14.77
C CYS A 416 81.08 15.82 15.44
N TRP A 417 81.98 16.09 16.39
CA TRP A 417 82.41 15.08 17.37
C TRP A 417 81.30 14.84 18.40
#